data_AF-A0A3R7N4A8-F1
#
_entry.id   AF-A0A3R7N4A8-F1
#
_cell.length_a   1.000
_cell.length_b   1.000
_cell.length_c   1.000
_cell.angle_alpha   90.00
_cell.angle_beta   90.00
_cell.angle_gamma   90.00
#
_symmetry.space_group_name_H-M   'P 1'
#
loop_
_entity.id
_entity.type
_entity.pdbx_description
1 polymer ?
#
loop_
_entity_poly.entity_id
_entity_poly.type
_entity_poly.pdbx_seq_one_letter_code
_entity_poly.pdbx_strand_id
1 'polypeptide(L)'
;MFLRSPEEGGSGSSNVAMEKLRVFVADLVEQYVAVVGVRVASEPDVGHYGQLTTALDKFHRRLHAITQLLPNTDFGNVALSLVLEAGSARCQSSLAMLKSGLASSLGDIRHALVAPRHPTQDGTESTHRQLNEHLTRLVASTAASIKDKVTALQAFTQPKHTFAVKAEFRRKFCRDLVREGVVVAFFLHITDTLLQFCHKKDKDPVLLLVLSRMCLDLHTSTVHYLLSHCDEQLQLEEKTGLTPLHSITDGMREAGKSY
;
A
#
# COMPACT_ATOMS: atom_id res chain seq x y z
N MET A 1 16.98 -74.97 10.75
CA MET A 1 18.02 -74.12 10.13
C MET A 1 17.29 -72.85 9.68
N PHE A 2 17.36 -71.80 10.51
CA PHE A 2 16.57 -70.58 10.33
C PHE A 2 17.19 -69.75 9.19
N LEU A 3 16.35 -69.38 8.22
CA LEU A 3 16.65 -68.43 7.16
C LEU A 3 16.87 -67.05 7.80
N ARG A 4 18.11 -66.57 7.75
CA ARG A 4 18.48 -65.21 8.13
C ARG A 4 18.25 -64.32 6.92
N SER A 5 17.16 -63.55 6.91
CA SER A 5 16.96 -62.45 5.96
C SER A 5 17.97 -61.32 6.25
N PRO A 6 18.63 -60.73 5.23
CA PRO A 6 19.46 -59.56 5.42
C PRO A 6 18.91 -58.36 4.62
N GLU A 7 17.81 -57.72 5.02
CA GLU A 7 17.36 -56.47 4.35
C GLU A 7 16.65 -55.48 5.30
N GLU A 8 17.34 -54.99 6.34
CA GLU A 8 16.86 -53.82 7.11
C GLU A 8 17.87 -52.64 7.15
N GLY A 9 19.06 -52.76 6.54
CA GLY A 9 20.13 -51.76 6.65
C GLY A 9 20.08 -50.56 5.70
N GLY A 10 19.26 -50.59 4.63
CA GLY A 10 19.30 -49.59 3.56
C GLY A 10 18.42 -48.34 3.77
N SER A 11 17.29 -48.49 4.48
CA SER A 11 16.29 -47.42 4.60
C SER A 11 16.70 -46.31 5.59
N GLY A 12 17.37 -46.67 6.69
CA GLY A 12 17.80 -45.71 7.72
C GLY A 12 18.90 -44.76 7.26
N SER A 13 19.87 -45.23 6.49
CA SER A 13 20.99 -44.40 5.99
C SER A 13 20.54 -43.37 4.94
N SER A 14 19.61 -43.75 4.06
CA SER A 14 19.05 -42.85 3.04
C SER A 14 18.22 -41.72 3.67
N ASN A 15 17.44 -42.05 4.70
CA ASN A 15 16.63 -41.07 5.42
C ASN A 15 17.49 -40.05 6.18
N VAL A 16 18.56 -40.51 6.84
CA VAL A 16 19.53 -39.63 7.52
C VAL A 16 20.28 -38.73 6.53
N ALA A 17 20.65 -39.24 5.36
CA ALA A 17 21.30 -38.43 4.31
C ALA A 17 20.36 -37.35 3.75
N MET A 18 19.10 -37.70 3.51
CA MET A 18 18.07 -36.74 3.06
C MET A 18 17.81 -35.65 4.11
N GLU A 19 17.78 -36.00 5.39
CA GLU A 19 17.58 -35.03 6.46
C GLU A 19 18.76 -34.06 6.59
N LYS A 20 20.01 -34.57 6.50
CA LYS A 20 21.19 -33.70 6.46
C LYS A 20 21.18 -32.75 5.26
N LEU A 21 20.74 -33.23 4.10
CA LEU A 21 20.58 -32.39 2.91
C LEU A 21 19.52 -31.30 3.12
N ARG A 22 18.38 -31.63 3.75
CA ARG A 22 17.34 -30.65 4.07
C ARG A 22 17.85 -29.54 4.97
N VAL A 23 18.52 -29.89 6.06
CA VAL A 23 19.11 -28.92 7.00
C VAL A 23 20.10 -28.02 6.27
N PHE A 24 21.02 -28.60 5.52
CA PHE A 24 22.01 -27.84 4.75
C PHE A 24 21.37 -26.87 3.74
N VAL A 25 20.34 -27.32 3.02
CA VAL A 25 19.62 -26.45 2.07
C VAL A 25 18.81 -25.38 2.79
N ALA A 26 18.23 -25.68 3.95
CA ALA A 26 17.52 -24.71 4.76
C ALA A 26 18.44 -23.56 5.21
N ASP A 27 19.64 -23.87 5.71
CA ASP A 27 20.63 -22.87 6.11
C ASP A 27 21.04 -21.98 4.93
N LEU A 28 21.23 -22.57 3.74
CA LEU A 28 21.55 -21.82 2.53
C LEU A 28 20.39 -20.93 2.06
N VAL A 29 19.16 -21.44 2.12
CA VAL A 29 17.97 -20.67 1.75
C VAL A 29 17.77 -19.50 2.72
N GLU A 30 17.97 -19.72 4.01
CA GLU A 30 17.88 -18.65 5.02
C GLU A 30 18.87 -17.51 4.72
N GLN A 31 20.14 -17.84 4.49
CA GLN A 31 21.16 -16.85 4.11
C GLN A 31 20.81 -16.13 2.81
N TYR A 32 20.33 -16.87 1.81
CA TYR A 32 19.92 -16.30 0.54
C TYR A 32 18.73 -15.33 0.70
N VAL A 33 17.70 -15.73 1.45
CA VAL A 33 16.52 -14.91 1.75
C VAL A 33 16.92 -13.64 2.50
N ALA A 34 17.82 -13.74 3.48
CA ALA A 34 18.31 -12.58 4.22
C ALA A 34 18.99 -11.55 3.29
N VAL A 35 19.87 -12.00 2.39
CA VAL A 35 20.54 -11.12 1.43
C VAL A 35 19.54 -10.49 0.46
N VAL A 36 18.58 -11.27 -0.05
CA VAL A 36 17.51 -10.76 -0.92
C VAL A 36 16.66 -9.72 -0.18
N GLY A 37 16.30 -9.97 1.07
CA GLY A 37 15.53 -9.05 1.90
C GLY A 37 16.23 -7.70 2.07
N VAL A 38 17.51 -7.71 2.44
CA VAL A 38 18.33 -6.49 2.56
C VAL A 38 18.39 -5.73 1.23
N ARG A 39 18.60 -6.43 0.11
CA ARG A 39 18.68 -5.79 -1.22
C ARG A 39 17.34 -5.20 -1.67
N VAL A 40 16.22 -5.87 -1.38
CA VAL A 40 14.88 -5.37 -1.69
C VAL A 40 14.53 -4.16 -0.84
N ALA A 41 14.91 -4.16 0.44
CA ALA A 41 14.74 -3.02 1.34
C ALA A 41 15.56 -1.80 0.89
N SER A 42 16.76 -2.02 0.34
CA SER A 42 17.61 -0.93 -0.16
C SER A 42 17.19 -0.37 -1.53
N GLU A 43 16.22 -0.97 -2.21
CA GLU A 43 15.79 -0.53 -3.53
C GLU A 43 15.02 0.80 -3.43
N PRO A 44 15.42 1.85 -4.18
CA PRO A 44 14.75 3.15 -4.12
C PRO A 44 13.30 3.04 -4.58
N ASP A 45 12.42 3.80 -3.94
CA ASP A 45 11.03 3.91 -4.38
C ASP A 45 10.89 4.92 -5.51
N VAL A 46 10.91 4.42 -6.74
CA VAL A 46 10.74 5.20 -7.98
C VAL A 46 9.28 5.23 -8.46
N GLY A 47 8.33 4.70 -7.70
CA GLY A 47 6.91 4.66 -8.06
C GLY A 47 6.56 3.76 -9.26
N HIS A 48 7.51 2.98 -9.77
CA HIS A 48 7.32 2.06 -10.90
C HIS A 48 7.87 0.68 -10.52
N TYR A 49 6.99 -0.22 -10.08
CA TYR A 49 7.43 -1.47 -9.44
C TYR A 49 7.63 -2.64 -10.42
N GLY A 50 7.50 -2.46 -11.73
CA GLY A 50 7.51 -3.55 -12.70
C GLY A 50 8.79 -4.39 -12.73
N GLN A 51 9.96 -3.77 -12.55
CA GLN A 51 11.23 -4.50 -12.45
C GLN A 51 11.33 -5.28 -11.14
N LEU A 52 10.95 -4.64 -10.03
CA LEU A 52 10.91 -5.26 -8.70
C LEU A 52 9.98 -6.48 -8.68
N THR A 53 8.76 -6.35 -9.17
CA THR A 53 7.77 -7.46 -9.17
C THR A 53 8.23 -8.61 -10.05
N THR A 54 8.92 -8.32 -11.16
CA THR A 54 9.53 -9.34 -12.01
C THR A 54 10.68 -10.07 -11.31
N ALA A 55 11.53 -9.34 -10.57
CA ALA A 55 12.60 -9.95 -9.78
C ALA A 55 12.05 -10.81 -8.64
N LEU A 56 11.05 -10.31 -7.92
CA LEU A 56 10.34 -11.04 -6.86
C LEU A 56 9.65 -12.31 -7.39
N ASP A 57 9.08 -12.27 -8.60
CA ASP A 57 8.50 -13.46 -9.21
C ASP A 57 9.55 -14.52 -9.52
N LYS A 58 10.69 -14.12 -10.12
CA LYS A 58 11.80 -15.05 -10.38
C LYS A 58 12.32 -15.68 -9.09
N PHE A 59 12.46 -14.88 -8.03
CA PHE A 59 12.83 -15.34 -6.71
C PHE A 59 11.81 -16.36 -6.15
N HIS A 60 10.51 -16.01 -6.17
CA HIS A 60 9.43 -16.88 -5.69
C HIS A 60 9.38 -18.21 -6.46
N ARG A 61 9.47 -18.19 -7.79
CA ARG A 61 9.50 -19.40 -8.62
C ARG A 61 10.68 -20.30 -8.29
N ARG A 62 11.86 -19.72 -8.05
CA ARG A 62 13.07 -20.47 -7.73
C ARG A 62 12.95 -21.18 -6.37
N LEU A 63 12.50 -20.50 -5.33
CA LEU A 63 12.30 -21.13 -4.01
C LEU A 63 11.15 -22.14 -4.03
N HIS A 64 10.09 -21.87 -4.78
CA HIS A 64 9.02 -22.84 -4.97
C HIS A 64 9.50 -24.12 -5.67
N ALA A 65 10.35 -24.01 -6.69
CA ALA A 65 10.94 -25.18 -7.35
C ALA A 65 11.80 -26.01 -6.38
N ILE A 66 12.57 -25.38 -5.50
CA ILE A 66 13.35 -26.09 -4.46
C ILE A 66 12.41 -26.83 -3.49
N THR A 67 11.27 -26.21 -3.13
CA THR A 67 10.25 -26.83 -2.27
C THR A 67 9.69 -28.12 -2.90
N GLN A 68 9.51 -28.14 -4.23
CA GLN A 68 9.04 -29.33 -4.95
C GLN A 68 10.07 -30.47 -4.98
N LEU A 69 11.37 -30.13 -4.98
CA LEU A 69 12.45 -31.11 -4.96
C LEU A 69 12.71 -31.68 -3.56
N LEU A 70 12.44 -30.89 -2.52
CA LEU A 70 12.65 -31.25 -1.12
C LEU A 70 11.32 -31.17 -0.35
N PRO A 71 10.45 -32.19 -0.45
CA PRO A 71 9.19 -32.21 0.28
C PRO A 71 9.44 -32.15 1.79
N ASN A 72 8.47 -31.56 2.52
CA ASN A 72 8.55 -31.15 3.93
C ASN A 72 9.41 -29.90 4.20
N THR A 73 9.62 -29.06 3.20
CA THR A 73 10.17 -27.70 3.37
C THR A 73 9.11 -26.66 3.02
N ASP A 74 9.24 -25.45 3.56
CA ASP A 74 8.27 -24.36 3.42
C ASP A 74 8.86 -23.14 2.69
N PHE A 75 9.93 -23.33 1.90
CA PHE A 75 10.63 -22.24 1.21
C PHE A 75 9.72 -21.43 0.28
N GLY A 76 8.68 -22.05 -0.29
CA GLY A 76 7.66 -21.35 -1.06
C GLY A 76 6.83 -20.33 -0.24
N ASN A 77 6.62 -20.59 1.05
CA ASN A 77 5.94 -19.67 1.96
C ASN A 77 6.89 -18.56 2.43
N VAL A 78 8.15 -18.91 2.72
CA VAL A 78 9.21 -17.92 3.00
C VAL A 78 9.40 -16.96 1.84
N ALA A 79 9.33 -17.47 0.60
CA ALA A 79 9.41 -16.62 -0.58
C ALA A 79 8.21 -15.67 -0.67
N LEU A 80 7.01 -16.18 -0.35
CA LEU A 80 5.78 -15.39 -0.38
C LEU A 80 5.76 -14.31 0.71
N SER A 81 6.26 -14.61 1.91
CA SER A 81 6.34 -13.64 3.00
C SER A 81 7.26 -12.48 2.65
N LEU A 82 8.42 -12.74 2.05
CA LEU A 82 9.32 -11.68 1.58
C LEU A 82 8.68 -10.82 0.48
N VAL A 83 7.94 -11.42 -0.46
CA VAL A 83 7.20 -10.68 -1.49
C VAL A 83 6.15 -9.77 -0.86
N LEU A 84 5.43 -10.26 0.16
CA LEU A 84 4.46 -9.48 0.93
C LEU A 84 5.12 -8.35 1.73
N GLU A 85 6.27 -8.60 2.33
CA GLU A 85 7.05 -7.58 3.04
C GLU A 85 7.51 -6.47 2.10
N ALA A 86 8.05 -6.85 0.93
CA ALA A 86 8.40 -5.91 -0.12
C ALA A 86 7.19 -5.07 -0.56
N GLY A 87 6.05 -5.72 -0.80
CA GLY A 87 4.80 -5.04 -1.15
C GLY A 87 4.31 -4.10 -0.06
N SER A 88 4.38 -4.52 1.20
CA SER A 88 4.04 -3.72 2.38
C SER A 88 4.88 -2.45 2.46
N ALA A 89 6.21 -2.56 2.30
CA ALA A 89 7.11 -1.42 2.29
C ALA A 89 6.73 -0.39 1.19
N ARG A 90 6.36 -0.86 -0.01
CA ARG A 90 5.90 0.04 -1.09
C ARG A 90 4.53 0.67 -0.82
N CYS A 91 3.63 -0.04 -0.14
CA CYS A 91 2.35 0.52 0.31
C CYS A 91 2.58 1.63 1.35
N GLN A 92 3.44 1.38 2.35
CA GLN A 92 3.79 2.36 3.38
C GLN A 92 4.43 3.61 2.78
N SER A 93 5.38 3.44 1.86
CA SER A 93 6.01 4.55 1.14
C SER A 93 5.00 5.33 0.28
N SER A 94 4.08 4.62 -0.40
CA SER A 94 2.99 5.25 -1.16
C SER A 94 2.08 6.10 -0.28
N LEU A 95 1.67 5.58 0.89
CA LEU A 95 0.91 6.35 1.87
C LEU A 95 1.70 7.56 2.38
N ALA A 96 2.98 7.39 2.73
CA ALA A 96 3.83 8.49 3.19
C ALA A 96 3.95 9.60 2.14
N MET A 97 4.12 9.25 0.87
CA MET A 97 4.12 10.22 -0.24
C MET A 97 2.79 10.95 -0.39
N LEU A 98 1.65 10.26 -0.25
CA LEU A 98 0.32 10.90 -0.29
C LEU A 98 0.15 11.90 0.85
N LYS A 99 0.52 11.52 2.07
CA LYS A 99 0.48 12.39 3.27
C LYS A 99 1.39 13.61 3.09
N SER A 100 2.61 13.40 2.62
CA SER A 100 3.55 14.49 2.35
C SER A 100 3.03 15.43 1.26
N GLY A 101 2.46 14.89 0.18
CA GLY A 101 1.90 15.68 -0.92
C GLY A 101 0.73 16.57 -0.45
N LEU A 102 -0.16 16.03 0.38
CA LEU A 102 -1.23 16.82 1.02
C LEU A 102 -0.65 17.96 1.88
N ALA A 103 0.31 17.64 2.75
CA ALA A 103 0.92 18.64 3.63
C ALA A 103 1.63 19.76 2.85
N SER A 104 2.37 19.42 1.80
CA SER A 104 3.00 20.39 0.91
C SER A 104 1.96 21.26 0.22
N SER A 105 0.88 20.67 -0.31
CA SER A 105 -0.17 21.41 -1.01
C SER A 105 -0.90 22.40 -0.08
N LEU A 106 -1.14 22.01 1.17
CA LEU A 106 -1.68 22.92 2.20
C LEU A 106 -0.69 24.05 2.53
N GLY A 107 0.60 23.74 2.60
CA GLY A 107 1.67 24.73 2.75
C GLY A 107 1.67 25.77 1.61
N ASP A 108 1.58 25.31 0.37
CA ASP A 108 1.54 26.16 -0.82
C ASP A 108 0.30 27.06 -0.84
N ILE A 109 -0.86 26.52 -0.48
CA ILE A 109 -2.10 27.31 -0.33
C ILE A 109 -1.91 28.40 0.71
N ARG A 110 -1.35 28.06 1.89
CA ARG A 110 -1.06 29.05 2.94
C ARG A 110 -0.13 30.15 2.43
N HIS A 111 0.95 29.78 1.72
CA HIS A 111 1.90 30.77 1.19
C HIS A 111 1.28 31.66 0.11
N ALA A 112 0.48 31.09 -0.79
CA ALA A 112 -0.22 31.84 -1.84
C ALA A 112 -1.20 32.88 -1.23
N LEU A 113 -1.82 32.56 -0.11
CA LEU A 113 -2.79 33.43 0.56
C LEU A 113 -2.16 34.57 1.39
N VAL A 114 -0.92 34.38 1.85
CA VAL A 114 -0.15 35.38 2.61
C VAL A 114 0.63 36.33 1.69
N ALA A 115 0.78 35.99 0.39
CA ALA A 115 1.50 36.82 -0.57
C ALA A 115 0.85 38.22 -0.75
N PRO A 116 1.66 39.31 -0.86
CA PRO A 116 1.14 40.68 -1.01
C PRO A 116 0.27 40.82 -2.26
N ARG A 117 -0.98 41.27 -2.08
CA ARG A 117 -1.95 41.42 -3.17
C ARG A 117 -1.64 42.65 -4.01
N HIS A 118 -1.73 42.53 -5.33
CA HIS A 118 -1.64 43.69 -6.23
C HIS A 118 -2.88 44.59 -6.03
N PRO A 119 -2.74 45.92 -5.88
CA PRO A 119 -3.81 46.83 -5.45
C PRO A 119 -4.96 47.06 -6.45
N THR A 120 -5.09 46.23 -7.50
CA THR A 120 -6.03 46.42 -8.62
C THR A 120 -7.21 45.43 -8.63
N GLN A 121 -7.37 44.58 -7.60
CA GLN A 121 -8.48 43.63 -7.51
C GLN A 121 -9.44 43.98 -6.37
N ASP A 122 -10.72 44.19 -6.71
CA ASP A 122 -11.83 44.28 -5.75
C ASP A 122 -11.75 43.14 -4.72
N GLY A 123 -11.64 43.52 -3.44
CA GLY A 123 -10.93 42.74 -2.42
C GLY A 123 -11.58 41.44 -1.94
N THR A 124 -12.85 41.19 -2.24
CA THR A 124 -13.64 40.08 -1.65
C THR A 124 -13.99 38.98 -2.66
N GLU A 125 -14.49 39.32 -3.85
CA GLU A 125 -14.81 38.33 -4.89
C GLU A 125 -13.56 37.64 -5.46
N SER A 126 -12.45 38.39 -5.56
CA SER A 126 -11.15 37.87 -5.99
C SER A 126 -10.60 36.80 -5.05
N THR A 127 -10.74 37.01 -3.73
CA THR A 127 -10.26 36.06 -2.71
C THR A 127 -11.06 34.77 -2.70
N HIS A 128 -12.39 34.84 -2.80
CA HIS A 128 -13.25 33.66 -2.83
C HIS A 128 -13.03 32.82 -4.10
N ARG A 129 -12.83 33.48 -5.25
CA ARG A 129 -12.48 32.79 -6.50
C ARG A 129 -11.14 32.05 -6.38
N GLN A 130 -10.10 32.72 -5.87
CA GLN A 130 -8.79 32.11 -5.67
C GLN A 130 -8.86 30.90 -4.74
N LEU A 131 -9.56 31.00 -3.61
CA LEU A 131 -9.73 29.90 -2.67
C LEU A 131 -10.43 28.69 -3.32
N ASN A 132 -11.49 28.92 -4.08
CA ASN A 132 -12.19 27.86 -4.80
C ASN A 132 -11.30 27.21 -5.88
N GLU A 133 -10.46 27.98 -6.58
CA GLU A 133 -9.49 27.44 -7.52
C GLU A 133 -8.43 26.57 -6.82
N HIS A 134 -7.91 27.03 -5.68
CA HIS A 134 -6.95 26.28 -4.88
C HIS A 134 -7.55 24.98 -4.34
N LEU A 135 -8.79 25.02 -3.83
CA LEU A 135 -9.53 23.86 -3.37
C LEU A 135 -9.79 22.87 -4.51
N THR A 136 -10.27 23.34 -5.66
CA THR A 136 -10.54 22.48 -6.82
C THR A 136 -9.28 21.77 -7.28
N ARG A 137 -8.15 22.50 -7.33
CA ARG A 137 -6.83 21.93 -7.63
C ARG A 137 -6.39 20.92 -6.56
N LEU A 138 -6.61 21.20 -5.27
CA LEU A 138 -6.26 20.29 -4.18
C LEU A 138 -7.05 18.98 -4.27
N VAL A 139 -8.36 19.03 -4.46
CA VAL A 139 -9.21 17.84 -4.62
C VAL A 139 -8.79 17.03 -5.85
N ALA A 140 -8.62 17.70 -7.00
CA ALA A 140 -8.23 17.04 -8.24
C ALA A 140 -6.83 16.39 -8.16
N SER A 141 -5.83 17.09 -7.61
CA SER A 141 -4.48 16.57 -7.44
C SER A 141 -4.40 15.44 -6.41
N THR A 142 -5.19 15.52 -5.34
CA THR A 142 -5.32 14.45 -4.35
C THR A 142 -5.90 13.19 -5.00
N ALA A 143 -6.99 13.32 -5.76
CA ALA A 143 -7.60 12.20 -6.45
C ALA A 143 -6.69 11.61 -7.52
N ALA A 144 -5.96 12.44 -8.28
CA ALA A 144 -4.95 11.97 -9.24
C ALA A 144 -3.82 11.20 -8.54
N SER A 145 -3.28 11.74 -7.45
CA SER A 145 -2.19 11.10 -6.70
C SER A 145 -2.60 9.73 -6.15
N ILE A 146 -3.82 9.58 -5.63
CA ILE A 146 -4.34 8.28 -5.17
C ILE A 146 -4.38 7.28 -6.33
N LYS A 147 -4.94 7.67 -7.48
CA LYS A 147 -5.02 6.80 -8.66
C LYS A 147 -3.62 6.38 -9.11
N ASP A 148 -2.69 7.31 -9.22
CA ASP A 148 -1.32 7.02 -9.66
C ASP A 148 -0.64 6.01 -8.73
N LYS A 149 -0.82 6.13 -7.42
CA LYS A 149 -0.29 5.16 -6.45
C LYS A 149 -0.95 3.79 -6.56
N VAL A 150 -2.27 3.74 -6.74
CA VAL A 150 -2.99 2.47 -6.96
C VAL A 150 -2.52 1.79 -8.25
N THR A 151 -2.40 2.53 -9.36
CA THR A 151 -1.90 2.02 -10.64
C THR A 151 -0.47 1.52 -10.53
N ALA A 152 0.41 2.24 -9.83
CA ALA A 152 1.77 1.76 -9.57
C ALA A 152 1.76 0.42 -8.81
N LEU A 153 0.98 0.32 -7.74
CA LEU A 153 0.87 -0.88 -6.90
C LEU A 153 0.22 -2.07 -7.64
N GLN A 154 -0.58 -1.83 -8.67
CA GLN A 154 -1.14 -2.88 -9.54
C GLN A 154 -0.05 -3.73 -10.22
N ALA A 155 1.19 -3.25 -10.32
CA ALA A 155 2.31 -4.06 -10.81
C ALA A 155 2.48 -5.38 -10.04
N PHE A 156 2.13 -5.42 -8.75
CA PHE A 156 2.19 -6.62 -7.92
C PHE A 156 1.05 -7.62 -8.18
N THR A 157 -0.05 -7.19 -8.80
CA THR A 157 -1.22 -8.03 -9.04
C THR A 157 -1.29 -8.55 -10.48
N GLN A 158 -0.28 -8.27 -11.31
CA GLN A 158 -0.27 -8.70 -12.70
C GLN A 158 -0.31 -10.24 -12.79
N PRO A 159 -1.23 -10.83 -13.59
CA PRO A 159 -1.47 -12.27 -13.63
C PRO A 159 -0.28 -13.08 -14.17
N LYS A 160 0.70 -12.41 -14.80
CA LYS A 160 1.95 -13.03 -15.23
C LYS A 160 2.85 -13.47 -14.07
N HIS A 161 2.64 -12.93 -12.86
CA HIS A 161 3.42 -13.26 -11.68
C HIS A 161 2.79 -14.44 -10.93
N THR A 162 3.61 -15.45 -10.63
CA THR A 162 3.21 -16.69 -9.97
C THR A 162 2.79 -16.51 -8.51
N PHE A 163 3.32 -15.51 -7.81
CA PHE A 163 2.83 -15.19 -6.47
C PHE A 163 1.46 -14.47 -6.51
N ALA A 164 1.18 -13.71 -7.59
CA ALA A 164 -0.03 -12.90 -7.71
C ALA A 164 -1.31 -13.74 -7.90
N VAL A 165 -1.17 -14.98 -8.38
CA VAL A 165 -2.31 -15.92 -8.50
C VAL A 165 -2.66 -16.60 -7.17
N LYS A 166 -1.81 -16.51 -6.13
CA LYS A 166 -2.09 -17.10 -4.82
C LYS A 166 -3.17 -16.30 -4.09
N ALA A 167 -4.24 -16.97 -3.68
CA ALA A 167 -5.35 -16.35 -2.96
C ALA A 167 -4.91 -15.66 -1.65
N GLU A 168 -3.96 -16.25 -0.92
CA GLU A 168 -3.39 -15.67 0.30
C GLU A 168 -2.71 -14.33 0.03
N PHE A 169 -1.87 -14.27 -1.03
CA PHE A 169 -1.20 -13.05 -1.44
C PHE A 169 -2.22 -11.98 -1.82
N ARG A 170 -3.20 -12.33 -2.67
CA ARG A 170 -4.23 -11.37 -3.11
C ARG A 170 -5.05 -10.84 -1.96
N ARG A 171 -5.46 -11.72 -1.02
CA ARG A 171 -6.19 -11.31 0.17
C ARG A 171 -5.38 -10.27 0.95
N LYS A 172 -4.15 -10.61 1.33
CA LYS A 172 -3.34 -9.72 2.18
C LYS A 172 -2.88 -8.45 1.46
N PHE A 173 -2.37 -8.57 0.25
CA PHE A 173 -1.84 -7.43 -0.52
C PHE A 173 -2.96 -6.49 -0.98
N CYS A 174 -3.98 -7.00 -1.67
CA CYS A 174 -5.00 -6.12 -2.24
C CYS A 174 -5.90 -5.51 -1.16
N ARG A 175 -6.34 -6.31 -0.18
CA ARG A 175 -7.29 -5.86 0.84
C ARG A 175 -6.58 -5.07 1.95
N ASP A 176 -5.66 -5.73 2.63
CA ASP A 176 -5.11 -5.18 3.87
C ASP A 176 -4.06 -4.09 3.58
N LEU A 177 -3.17 -4.34 2.61
CA LEU A 177 -2.06 -3.42 2.34
C LEU A 177 -2.45 -2.25 1.43
N VAL A 178 -3.08 -2.49 0.28
CA VAL A 178 -3.41 -1.42 -0.68
C VAL A 178 -4.72 -0.73 -0.33
N ARG A 179 -5.83 -1.48 -0.32
CA ARG A 179 -7.17 -0.92 -0.17
C ARG A 179 -7.36 -0.27 1.21
N GLU A 180 -7.05 -0.98 2.28
CA GLU A 180 -7.13 -0.46 3.65
C GLU A 180 -5.88 0.37 4.02
N GLY A 181 -4.69 -0.21 3.84
CA GLY A 181 -3.42 0.37 4.28
C GLY A 181 -2.93 1.59 3.49
N VAL A 182 -3.43 1.84 2.27
CA VAL A 182 -3.10 3.06 1.51
C VAL A 182 -4.33 3.94 1.32
N VAL A 183 -5.36 3.45 0.66
CA VAL A 183 -6.47 4.31 0.21
C VAL A 183 -7.34 4.74 1.39
N VAL A 184 -7.85 3.80 2.19
CA VAL A 184 -8.65 4.13 3.39
C VAL A 184 -7.81 4.89 4.41
N ALA A 185 -6.60 4.39 4.70
CA ALA A 185 -5.69 5.04 5.64
C ALA A 185 -5.41 6.52 5.28
N PHE A 186 -5.34 6.84 3.98
CA PHE A 186 -5.15 8.22 3.55
C PHE A 186 -6.42 9.07 3.69
N PHE A 187 -7.60 8.52 3.42
CA PHE A 187 -8.86 9.21 3.69
C PHE A 187 -9.05 9.52 5.18
N LEU A 188 -8.75 8.56 6.05
CA LEU A 188 -8.75 8.77 7.50
C LEU A 188 -7.73 9.84 7.90
N HIS A 189 -6.56 9.85 7.28
CA HIS A 189 -5.56 10.88 7.55
C HIS A 189 -6.01 12.30 7.16
N ILE A 190 -6.77 12.47 6.08
CA ILE A 190 -7.36 13.77 5.71
C ILE A 190 -8.29 14.26 6.84
N THR A 191 -9.18 13.38 7.31
CA THR A 191 -10.09 13.66 8.43
C THR A 191 -9.30 14.01 9.70
N ASP A 192 -8.31 13.20 10.07
CA ASP A 192 -7.46 13.45 11.24
C ASP A 192 -6.70 14.78 11.12
N THR A 193 -6.25 15.13 9.92
CA THR A 193 -5.56 16.40 9.67
C THR A 193 -6.49 17.57 9.96
N LEU A 194 -7.73 17.55 9.47
CA LEU A 194 -8.73 18.57 9.78
C LEU A 194 -8.97 18.68 11.29
N LEU A 195 -9.21 17.56 11.98
CA LEU A 195 -9.43 17.54 13.43
C LEU A 195 -8.21 18.10 14.20
N GLN A 196 -6.99 17.76 13.80
CA GLN A 196 -5.78 18.32 14.39
C GLN A 196 -5.70 19.85 14.22
N PHE A 197 -6.11 20.39 13.07
CA PHE A 197 -6.19 21.84 12.87
C PHE A 197 -7.26 22.48 13.77
N CYS A 198 -8.38 21.80 14.03
CA CYS A 198 -9.42 22.29 14.95
C CYS A 198 -8.94 22.44 16.39
N HIS A 199 -8.02 21.59 16.84
CA HIS A 199 -7.49 21.59 18.21
C HIS A 199 -6.24 22.47 18.42
N LYS A 200 -5.65 23.03 17.34
CA LYS A 200 -4.53 23.97 17.47
C LYS A 200 -4.99 25.29 18.09
N LYS A 201 -4.15 25.87 18.96
CA LYS A 201 -4.39 27.20 19.57
C LYS A 201 -4.29 28.31 18.52
N ASP A 202 -3.28 28.24 17.66
CA ASP A 202 -3.08 29.15 16.52
C ASP A 202 -3.77 28.58 15.28
N LYS A 203 -5.11 28.72 15.25
CA LYS A 203 -5.91 28.25 14.10
C LYS A 203 -5.59 29.11 12.88
N ASP A 204 -5.25 28.46 11.77
CA ASP A 204 -5.30 29.10 10.45
C ASP A 204 -6.73 28.92 9.92
N PRO A 205 -7.61 29.93 10.03
CA PRO A 205 -9.02 29.80 9.69
C PRO A 205 -9.22 29.50 8.20
N VAL A 206 -8.29 29.92 7.34
CA VAL A 206 -8.40 29.71 5.90
C VAL A 206 -8.08 28.27 5.54
N LEU A 207 -7.01 27.71 6.10
CA LEU A 207 -6.71 26.28 5.91
C LEU A 207 -7.79 25.38 6.50
N LEU A 208 -8.39 25.77 7.63
CA LEU A 208 -9.50 25.04 8.23
C LEU A 208 -10.72 25.02 7.30
N LEU A 209 -11.08 26.17 6.71
CA LEU A 209 -12.17 26.25 5.71
C LEU A 209 -11.87 25.42 4.46
N VAL A 210 -10.64 25.47 3.94
CA VAL A 210 -10.21 24.65 2.79
C VAL A 210 -10.35 23.17 3.10
N LEU A 211 -9.86 22.72 4.27
CA LEU A 211 -9.94 21.32 4.68
C LEU A 211 -11.38 20.85 4.95
N SER A 212 -12.18 21.67 5.64
CA SER A 212 -13.62 21.40 5.85
C SER A 212 -14.32 21.21 4.51
N ARG A 213 -14.13 22.15 3.59
CA ARG A 213 -14.75 22.08 2.26
C ARG A 213 -14.24 20.91 1.44
N MET A 214 -12.94 20.60 1.52
CA MET A 214 -12.36 19.41 0.89
C MET A 214 -13.02 18.12 1.40
N CYS A 215 -13.19 17.96 2.72
CA CYS A 215 -13.90 16.81 3.29
C CYS A 215 -15.35 16.74 2.80
N LEU A 216 -16.03 17.88 2.67
CA LEU A 216 -17.38 17.96 2.11
C LEU A 216 -17.43 17.51 0.64
N ASP A 217 -16.52 18.01 -0.19
CA ASP A 217 -16.47 17.63 -1.61
C ASP A 217 -16.10 16.14 -1.77
N LEU A 218 -15.12 15.66 -1.01
CA LEU A 218 -14.68 14.25 -1.06
C LEU A 218 -15.78 13.27 -0.68
N HIS A 219 -16.58 13.55 0.37
CA HIS A 219 -17.60 12.62 0.83
C HIS A 219 -18.75 12.44 -0.17
N THR A 220 -18.99 13.40 -1.06
CA THR A 220 -20.16 13.37 -1.96
C THR A 220 -20.03 12.33 -3.08
N SER A 221 -18.84 12.17 -3.64
CA SER A 221 -18.64 11.32 -4.82
C SER A 221 -17.21 10.81 -4.99
N THR A 222 -16.20 11.61 -4.60
CA THR A 222 -14.80 11.28 -4.85
C THR A 222 -14.33 10.05 -4.07
N VAL A 223 -14.72 9.90 -2.80
CA VAL A 223 -14.39 8.71 -2.00
C VAL A 223 -14.98 7.45 -2.64
N HIS A 224 -16.27 7.46 -3.00
CA HIS A 224 -16.90 6.32 -3.67
C HIS A 224 -16.16 5.99 -4.97
N TYR A 225 -15.95 6.98 -5.84
CA TYR A 225 -15.26 6.79 -7.11
C TYR A 225 -13.86 6.17 -6.95
N LEU A 226 -13.05 6.70 -6.04
CA LEU A 226 -11.68 6.22 -5.83
C LEU A 226 -11.63 4.83 -5.19
N LEU A 227 -12.56 4.52 -4.29
CA LEU A 227 -12.68 3.17 -3.72
C LEU A 227 -13.13 2.16 -4.78
N SER A 228 -14.14 2.49 -5.59
CA SER A 228 -14.55 1.66 -6.73
C SER A 228 -13.41 1.45 -7.71
N HIS A 229 -12.69 2.51 -8.07
CA HIS A 229 -11.52 2.43 -8.94
C HIS A 229 -10.44 1.52 -8.35
N CYS A 230 -10.14 1.65 -7.06
CA CYS A 230 -9.20 0.77 -6.37
C CYS A 230 -9.65 -0.70 -6.40
N ASP A 231 -10.92 -0.95 -6.12
CA ASP A 231 -11.49 -2.30 -6.12
C ASP A 231 -11.42 -2.93 -7.52
N GLU A 232 -11.70 -2.17 -8.58
CA GLU A 232 -11.62 -2.60 -9.97
C GLU A 232 -10.17 -2.88 -10.41
N GLN A 233 -9.24 -1.96 -10.14
CA GLN A 233 -7.83 -2.12 -10.50
C GLN A 233 -7.18 -3.34 -9.83
N LEU A 234 -7.59 -3.64 -8.60
CA LEU A 234 -7.11 -4.79 -7.82
C LEU A 234 -7.94 -6.06 -8.03
N GLN A 235 -9.06 -5.97 -8.78
CA GLN A 235 -10.03 -7.04 -8.98
C GLN A 235 -10.44 -7.68 -7.63
N LEU A 236 -10.91 -6.85 -6.70
CA LEU A 236 -11.32 -7.27 -5.36
C LEU A 236 -12.69 -7.94 -5.37
N GLU A 237 -12.73 -9.26 -5.19
CA GLU A 237 -13.97 -10.06 -5.18
C GLU A 237 -14.61 -10.13 -3.78
N GLU A 238 -13.81 -10.29 -2.73
CA GLU A 238 -14.29 -10.44 -1.36
C GLU A 238 -14.18 -9.13 -0.57
N LYS A 239 -15.33 -8.55 -0.21
CA LYS A 239 -15.41 -7.26 0.53
C LYS A 239 -15.79 -7.41 2.01
N THR A 240 -15.89 -8.63 2.52
CA THR A 240 -16.29 -8.93 3.90
C THR A 240 -15.26 -8.40 4.89
N GLY A 241 -15.66 -7.57 5.86
CA GLY A 241 -14.75 -7.03 6.88
C GLY A 241 -13.82 -5.90 6.40
N LEU A 242 -14.02 -5.36 5.20
CA LEU A 242 -13.39 -4.10 4.78
C LEU A 242 -14.07 -2.91 5.46
N THR A 243 -13.34 -1.78 5.57
CA THR A 243 -13.93 -0.55 6.09
C THR A 243 -15.05 -0.12 5.13
N PRO A 244 -16.30 -0.02 5.62
CA PRO A 244 -17.42 0.25 4.75
C PRO A 244 -17.41 1.71 4.29
N LEU A 245 -17.86 1.95 3.05
CA LEU A 245 -17.88 3.28 2.44
C LEU A 245 -18.54 4.33 3.34
N HIS A 246 -19.70 3.99 3.92
CA HIS A 246 -20.47 4.92 4.74
C HIS A 246 -19.65 5.40 5.95
N SER A 247 -18.86 4.54 6.60
CA SER A 247 -18.04 4.92 7.75
C SER A 247 -17.01 5.99 7.38
N ILE A 248 -16.38 5.89 6.20
CA ILE A 248 -15.42 6.87 5.70
C ILE A 248 -16.13 8.18 5.37
N THR A 249 -17.24 8.13 4.62
CA THR A 249 -17.99 9.32 4.21
C THR A 249 -18.66 10.02 5.38
N ASP A 250 -19.13 9.28 6.38
CA ASP A 250 -19.71 9.80 7.62
C ASP A 250 -18.65 10.54 8.42
N GLY A 251 -17.47 9.93 8.60
CA GLY A 251 -16.35 10.56 9.30
C GLY A 251 -15.89 11.86 8.62
N MET A 252 -15.78 11.86 7.29
CA MET A 252 -15.45 13.08 6.53
C MET A 252 -16.52 14.15 6.64
N ARG A 253 -17.81 13.77 6.54
CA ARG A 253 -18.91 14.71 6.69
C ARG A 253 -18.92 15.33 8.08
N GLU A 254 -18.75 14.54 9.13
CA GLU A 254 -18.78 15.01 10.51
C GLU A 254 -17.62 15.97 10.79
N ALA A 255 -16.41 15.61 10.37
CA ALA A 255 -15.26 16.49 10.51
C ALA A 255 -15.42 17.79 9.69
N GLY A 256 -15.97 17.70 8.48
CA GLY A 256 -16.25 18.86 7.63
C GLY A 256 -17.31 19.80 8.22
N LYS A 257 -18.32 19.28 8.91
CA LYS A 257 -19.41 20.06 9.53
C LYS A 257 -19.07 20.63 10.91
N SER A 258 -17.96 20.21 11.51
CA SER A 258 -17.54 20.67 12.83
C SER A 258 -17.09 22.15 12.86
N TYR A 259 -17.18 22.86 11.72
CA TYR A 259 -16.87 24.29 11.58
C TYR A 259 -17.68 24.95 10.46
#